data_AF-A0A4Y2V6T0-F1
#
_entry.id   AF-A0A4Y2V6T0-F1
#
_cell.length_a   1.000
_cell.length_b   1.000
_cell.length_c   1.000
_cell.angle_alpha   90.00
_cell.angle_beta   90.00
_cell.angle_gamma   90.00
#
_symmetry.space_group_name_H-M   'P 1'
#
loop_
_entity.id
_entity.type
_entity.pdbx_description
1 polymer ?
#
loop_
_entity_poly.entity_id
_entity_poly.type
_entity_poly.pdbx_seq_one_letter_code
_entity_poly.pdbx_strand_id
1 'polypeptide(L)'
;MVFGFYGTGQVYVQRYLSLGRCKNAQSALLWSIIPVALCLILTTLIGIVLYAVFYLCDPILNTQTGLKKHDQLVPYFIISRFHSIPGLTGLCIAGIFSGALSTLSSTQNALAMSAVMDFIQPFFSGKLTEKCLLLIGKTLAILYGAIFIGLSLAMSKVDSMLASAMVSHALFEGPIVAIFLIGVLSRKATDKVIVTSLIIGVIITGWTGFNMLFSGYRSSPLPLEASGCLNSNASVIIASSLNTSCTAVKSCLIENVEKPHE
;
A
#
# COMPACT_ATOMS: atom_id res chain seq x y z
N MET A 1 -0.12 8.45 13.63
CA MET A 1 0.62 7.96 12.46
C MET A 1 2.11 8.31 12.49
N VAL A 2 2.58 9.52 12.15
CA VAL A 2 4.05 9.74 12.06
C VAL A 2 4.76 9.52 13.40
N PHE A 3 4.28 10.14 14.48
CA PHE A 3 4.90 9.97 15.81
C PHE A 3 4.85 8.53 16.31
N GLY A 4 3.73 7.81 16.14
CA GLY A 4 3.63 6.42 16.59
C GLY A 4 4.48 5.47 15.76
N PHE A 5 4.44 5.61 14.43
CA PHE A 5 5.20 4.76 13.53
C PHE A 5 6.71 4.88 13.77
N TYR A 6 7.25 6.10 13.86
CA TYR A 6 8.69 6.32 14.07
C TYR A 6 9.12 6.24 15.53
N GLY A 7 8.28 6.68 16.47
CA GLY A 7 8.65 6.80 17.89
C GLY A 7 8.37 5.53 18.71
N THR A 8 7.26 4.85 18.44
CA THR A 8 6.82 3.66 19.19
C THR A 8 6.97 2.35 18.40
N GLY A 9 7.18 2.44 17.09
CA GLY A 9 7.35 1.28 16.23
C GLY A 9 8.68 0.57 16.47
N GLN A 10 8.61 -0.70 16.85
CA GLN A 10 9.78 -1.52 17.19
C GLN A 10 10.83 -1.57 16.06
N VAL A 11 10.39 -1.59 14.79
CA VAL A 11 11.30 -1.57 13.62
C VAL A 11 12.23 -0.36 13.64
N TYR A 12 11.72 0.80 14.04
CA TYR A 12 12.48 2.06 14.04
C TYR A 12 13.33 2.19 15.29
N VAL A 13 12.78 1.83 16.46
CA VAL A 13 13.52 1.81 17.72
C VAL A 13 14.78 0.94 17.60
N GLN A 14 14.68 -0.25 17.02
CA GLN A 14 15.83 -1.12 16.77
C GLN A 14 16.90 -0.46 15.89
N ARG A 15 16.48 0.23 14.83
CA ARG A 15 17.38 0.95 13.92
C ARG A 15 18.10 2.10 14.63
N TYR A 16 17.41 2.80 15.54
CA TYR A 16 18.03 3.85 16.34
C TYR A 16 19.04 3.30 17.35
N LEU A 17 18.71 2.20 18.03
CA LEU A 17 19.61 1.56 19.00
C LEU A 17 20.85 0.93 18.36
N SER A 18 20.79 0.63 17.06
CA SER A 18 21.95 0.15 16.29
C SER A 18 22.97 1.25 15.98
N LEU A 19 22.64 2.52 16.23
CA LEU A 19 23.53 3.67 16.01
C LEU A 19 24.28 4.02 17.31
N GLY A 20 25.61 4.08 17.25
CA GLY A 20 26.44 4.28 18.45
C GLY A 20 26.33 5.65 19.15
N ARG A 21 25.61 6.63 18.60
CA ARG A 21 25.41 7.97 19.19
C ARG A 21 24.02 8.51 18.91
N CYS A 22 23.39 9.16 19.90
CA CYS A 22 22.07 9.80 19.75
C CYS A 22 22.04 10.85 18.62
N LYS A 23 23.12 11.62 18.44
CA LYS A 23 23.23 12.60 17.34
C LYS A 23 23.13 11.93 15.97
N ASN A 24 23.67 10.72 15.83
CA ASN A 24 23.59 9.97 14.57
C ASN A 24 22.17 9.46 14.34
N ALA A 25 21.46 9.02 15.39
CA ALA A 25 20.05 8.64 15.29
C ALA A 25 19.15 9.81 14.89
N GLN A 26 19.35 10.99 15.48
CA GLN A 26 18.61 12.20 15.11
C GLN A 26 18.90 12.62 13.66
N SER A 27 20.17 12.60 13.26
CA SER A 27 20.56 12.90 11.88
C SER A 27 19.96 11.90 10.89
N ALA A 28 20.02 10.60 11.18
CA ALA A 28 19.43 9.57 10.34
C ALA A 28 17.90 9.74 10.18
N LEU A 29 17.22 10.13 11.25
CA LEU A 29 15.78 10.43 11.20
C LEU A 29 15.50 11.63 10.29
N LEU A 30 16.29 12.70 10.39
CA LEU A 30 16.15 13.87 9.53
C LEU A 30 16.45 13.55 8.06
N TRP A 31 17.52 12.79 7.79
CA TRP A 31 17.87 12.33 6.44
C TRP A 31 16.81 11.41 5.83
N SER A 32 16.03 10.69 6.65
CA SER A 32 14.95 9.82 6.18
C SER A 32 13.75 10.58 5.61
N ILE A 33 13.61 11.89 5.91
CA ILE A 33 12.48 12.70 5.42
C ILE A 33 12.50 12.83 3.90
N ILE A 34 13.68 13.07 3.31
CA ILE A 34 13.86 13.28 1.87
C ILE A 34 13.37 12.06 1.05
N PRO A 35 13.86 10.82 1.28
CA PRO A 35 13.41 9.66 0.51
C PRO A 35 11.94 9.31 0.76
N VAL A 36 11.41 9.54 1.97
CA VAL A 36 9.99 9.31 2.27
C VAL A 36 9.12 10.31 1.51
N ALA A 37 9.45 11.59 1.54
CA ALA A 37 8.75 12.62 0.79
C ALA A 37 8.79 12.35 -0.72
N LEU A 38 9.96 11.99 -1.25
CA LEU A 38 10.12 11.61 -2.65
C LEU A 38 9.23 10.41 -3.01
N CYS A 39 9.22 9.36 -2.18
CA CYS A 39 8.39 8.18 -2.40
C CYS A 39 6.89 8.50 -2.40
N LEU A 40 6.43 9.37 -1.49
CA LEU A 40 5.03 9.81 -1.44
C LEU A 40 4.63 10.63 -2.68
N ILE A 41 5.50 11.55 -3.11
CA ILE A 41 5.27 12.35 -4.33
C ILE A 41 5.19 11.44 -5.55
N LEU A 42 6.16 10.54 -5.73
CA LEU A 42 6.19 9.61 -6.87
C LEU A 42 4.98 8.68 -6.88
N THR A 43 4.56 8.15 -5.73
CA THR A 43 3.38 7.29 -5.64
C THR A 43 2.10 8.04 -6.00
N THR A 44 1.98 9.30 -5.57
CA THR A 44 0.83 10.15 -5.92
C THR A 44 0.81 10.47 -7.41
N LEU A 45 1.97 10.77 -8.01
CA LEU A 45 2.10 11.00 -9.45
C LEU A 45 1.70 9.75 -10.25
N ILE A 46 2.11 8.56 -9.82
CA ILE A 46 1.67 7.30 -10.45
C ILE A 46 0.14 7.19 -10.41
N GLY A 47 -0.49 7.49 -9.27
CA GLY A 47 -1.96 7.50 -9.14
C GLY A 47 -2.64 8.47 -10.12
N ILE A 48 -2.12 9.68 -10.27
CA ILE A 48 -2.63 10.68 -11.23
C ILE A 48 -2.49 10.21 -12.67
N VAL A 49 -1.34 9.62 -13.03
CA VAL A 49 -1.11 9.07 -14.38
C VAL A 49 -2.07 7.93 -14.68
N LEU A 50 -2.27 7.02 -13.72
CA LEU A 50 -3.23 5.92 -13.86
C LEU A 50 -4.64 6.45 -14.10
N TYR A 51 -5.06 7.46 -13.33
CA TYR A 51 -6.36 8.10 -13.53
C TYR A 51 -6.49 8.72 -14.92
N ALA A 52 -5.50 9.51 -15.36
CA ALA A 52 -5.52 10.14 -16.68
C ALA A 52 -5.60 9.13 -17.84
N VAL A 53 -4.98 7.96 -17.69
CA VAL A 53 -4.98 6.90 -18.71
C VAL A 53 -6.29 6.12 -18.74
N PHE A 54 -6.89 5.86 -17.57
CA PHE A 54 -8.09 5.03 -17.45
C PHE A 54 -9.40 5.81 -17.27
N TYR A 55 -9.37 7.14 -17.33
CA TYR A 55 -10.55 7.99 -17.16
C TYR A 55 -11.68 7.70 -18.18
N LEU A 56 -11.32 7.48 -19.45
CA LEU A 56 -12.27 7.23 -20.55
C LEU A 56 -12.65 5.76 -20.73
N CYS A 57 -11.81 4.85 -20.22
CA CYS A 57 -12.05 3.42 -20.29
C CYS A 57 -11.50 2.76 -19.04
N ASP A 58 -12.38 2.58 -18.05
CA ASP A 58 -12.04 1.87 -16.82
C ASP A 58 -11.86 0.37 -17.11
N PRO A 59 -10.66 -0.19 -16.91
CA PRO A 59 -10.41 -1.61 -17.12
C PRO A 59 -11.18 -2.48 -16.14
N ILE A 60 -11.68 -1.96 -15.02
CA ILE A 60 -12.44 -2.73 -14.02
C ILE A 60 -13.92 -2.85 -14.42
N LEU A 61 -14.48 -1.83 -15.10
CA LEU A 61 -15.83 -1.88 -15.64
C LEU A 61 -15.91 -2.73 -16.92
N ASN A 62 -14.83 -2.77 -17.71
CA ASN A 62 -14.76 -3.62 -18.89
C ASN A 62 -14.53 -5.09 -18.52
N THR A 63 -15.56 -5.92 -18.69
CA THR A 63 -15.55 -7.36 -18.36
C THR A 63 -14.50 -8.16 -19.16
N GLN A 64 -13.96 -7.62 -20.26
CA GLN A 64 -12.95 -8.28 -21.09
C GLN A 64 -11.56 -8.37 -20.46
N THR A 65 -11.22 -7.52 -19.49
CA THR A 65 -9.88 -7.50 -18.87
C THR A 65 -9.75 -8.54 -17.74
N GLY A 66 -10.87 -9.01 -17.18
CA GLY A 66 -10.91 -9.92 -16.03
C GLY A 66 -10.51 -9.30 -14.69
N LEU A 67 -10.28 -7.98 -14.61
CA LEU A 67 -9.90 -7.31 -13.36
C LEU A 67 -11.10 -7.19 -12.42
N LYS A 68 -10.89 -7.54 -11.14
CA LYS A 68 -11.94 -7.47 -10.09
C LYS A 68 -11.64 -6.48 -8.97
N LYS A 69 -10.39 -6.04 -8.83
CA LYS A 69 -9.95 -5.18 -7.71
C LYS A 69 -9.07 -4.03 -8.18
N HIS A 70 -9.23 -2.86 -7.56
CA HIS A 70 -8.38 -1.68 -7.82
C HIS A 70 -6.90 -1.91 -7.51
N ASP A 71 -6.57 -2.80 -6.57
CA ASP A 71 -5.19 -3.11 -6.18
C ASP A 71 -4.37 -3.75 -7.33
N GLN A 72 -5.04 -4.28 -8.36
CA GLN A 72 -4.41 -4.92 -9.53
C GLN A 72 -4.10 -3.94 -10.67
N LEU A 73 -4.52 -2.67 -10.54
CA LEU A 73 -4.45 -1.68 -11.61
C LEU A 73 -3.02 -1.31 -11.98
N VAL A 74 -2.12 -1.17 -10.99
CA VAL A 74 -0.70 -0.84 -11.23
C VAL A 74 0.02 -1.96 -11.98
N PRO A 75 -0.02 -3.25 -11.53
CA PRO A 75 0.55 -4.35 -12.33
C PRO A 75 -0.02 -4.43 -13.74
N TYR A 76 -1.33 -4.25 -13.90
CA TYR A 76 -1.99 -4.27 -15.21
C TYR A 76 -1.50 -3.14 -16.13
N PHE A 77 -1.34 -1.93 -15.59
CA PHE A 77 -0.79 -0.79 -16.32
C PHE A 77 0.63 -1.08 -16.82
N ILE A 78 1.49 -1.63 -15.95
CA ILE A 78 2.88 -1.94 -16.29
C ILE A 78 2.92 -2.95 -17.45
N ILE A 79 2.17 -4.04 -17.34
CA ILE A 79 2.13 -5.08 -18.37
C ILE A 79 1.58 -4.49 -19.68
N SER A 80 0.48 -3.74 -19.63
CA SER A 80 -0.18 -3.24 -20.84
C SER A 80 0.63 -2.18 -21.59
N ARG A 81 1.38 -1.32 -20.88
CA ARG A 81 2.13 -0.21 -21.50
C ARG A 81 3.58 -0.54 -21.77
N PHE A 82 4.23 -1.37 -20.95
CA PHE A 82 5.64 -1.72 -21.11
C PHE A 82 5.88 -3.07 -21.78
N HIS A 83 4.84 -3.73 -22.31
CA HIS A 83 4.98 -4.98 -23.06
C HIS A 83 5.96 -4.86 -24.26
N SER A 84 6.00 -3.71 -24.92
CA SER A 84 6.84 -3.48 -26.09
C SER A 84 8.34 -3.43 -25.79
N ILE A 85 8.74 -3.23 -24.53
CA ILE A 85 10.15 -3.14 -24.12
C ILE A 85 10.54 -4.42 -23.37
N PRO A 86 11.38 -5.30 -23.96
CA PRO A 86 11.74 -6.55 -23.33
C PRO A 86 12.47 -6.31 -22.02
N GLY A 87 12.10 -7.05 -20.97
CA GLY A 87 12.73 -6.99 -19.64
C GLY A 87 12.25 -5.86 -18.72
N LEU A 88 11.70 -4.76 -19.25
CA LEU A 88 11.27 -3.62 -18.43
C LEU A 88 10.11 -3.99 -17.49
N THR A 89 9.11 -4.71 -18.01
CA THR A 89 7.99 -5.21 -17.19
C THR A 89 8.48 -6.09 -16.04
N GLY A 90 9.45 -6.98 -16.30
CA GLY A 90 10.06 -7.84 -15.28
C GLY A 90 10.83 -7.04 -14.23
N LEU A 91 11.59 -6.02 -14.64
CA LEU A 91 12.33 -5.13 -13.74
C LEU A 91 11.38 -4.36 -12.81
N CYS A 92 10.28 -3.82 -13.33
CA CYS A 92 9.28 -3.11 -12.53
C CYS A 92 8.62 -4.03 -11.50
N ILE A 93 8.19 -5.23 -11.92
CA ILE A 93 7.56 -6.21 -11.03
C ILE A 93 8.55 -6.69 -9.95
N ALA A 94 9.80 -6.97 -10.32
CA ALA A 94 10.85 -7.33 -9.37
C ALA A 94 11.10 -6.22 -8.34
N GLY A 95 11.06 -4.94 -8.76
CA GLY A 95 11.15 -3.79 -7.85
C GLY A 95 10.01 -3.75 -6.83
N ILE A 96 8.77 -3.99 -7.26
CA ILE A 96 7.60 -4.05 -6.37
C ILE A 96 7.77 -5.15 -5.32
N PHE A 97 8.15 -6.36 -5.75
CA PHE A 97 8.40 -7.48 -4.84
C PHE A 97 9.55 -7.19 -3.88
N SER A 98 10.65 -6.62 -4.36
CA SER A 98 11.79 -6.24 -3.52
C SER A 98 11.40 -5.24 -2.42
N GLY A 99 10.63 -4.20 -2.77
CA GLY A 99 10.11 -3.22 -1.81
C GLY A 99 9.18 -3.85 -0.76
N ALA A 100 8.26 -4.72 -1.19
CA ALA A 100 7.36 -5.45 -0.30
C ALA A 100 8.13 -6.37 0.66
N LEU A 101 9.08 -7.15 0.14
CA LEU A 101 9.90 -8.09 0.92
C LEU A 101 10.81 -7.38 1.93
N SER A 102 11.35 -6.20 1.60
CA SER A 102 12.14 -5.38 2.52
C SER A 102 11.34 -4.94 3.75
N THR A 103 10.09 -4.52 3.54
CA THR A 103 9.16 -4.14 4.61
C THR A 103 8.73 -5.36 5.43
N LEU A 104 8.42 -6.47 4.76
CA LEU A 104 8.00 -7.72 5.40
C LEU A 104 9.10 -8.28 6.31
N SER A 105 10.34 -8.32 5.82
CA SER A 105 11.50 -8.78 6.60
C SER A 105 11.73 -7.94 7.86
N SER A 106 11.66 -6.61 7.73
CA SER A 106 11.84 -5.69 8.86
C SER A 106 10.75 -5.88 9.92
N THR A 107 9.48 -5.99 9.50
CA THR A 107 8.34 -6.15 10.42
C THR A 107 8.33 -7.52 11.09
N GLN A 108 8.65 -8.59 10.37
CA GLN A 108 8.75 -9.95 10.92
C GLN A 108 9.89 -10.07 11.94
N ASN A 109 11.05 -9.44 11.68
CA ASN A 109 12.14 -9.38 12.63
C ASN A 109 11.76 -8.59 13.90
N ALA A 110 11.09 -7.45 13.74
CA ALA A 110 10.62 -6.66 14.87
C ALA A 110 9.61 -7.43 15.73
N LEU A 111 8.66 -8.13 15.11
CA LEU A 111 7.66 -8.94 15.81
C LEU A 111 8.30 -10.10 16.56
N ALA A 112 9.26 -10.80 15.95
CA ALA A 112 10.02 -11.86 16.60
C ALA A 112 10.83 -11.31 17.80
N MET A 113 11.50 -10.16 17.65
CA MET A 113 12.25 -9.56 18.74
C MET A 113 11.34 -9.11 19.88
N SER A 114 10.21 -8.43 19.59
CA SER A 114 9.26 -8.05 20.64
C SER A 114 8.70 -9.27 21.37
N ALA A 115 8.34 -10.34 20.66
CA ALA A 115 7.89 -11.57 21.31
C ALA A 115 8.95 -12.15 22.27
N VAL A 116 10.21 -12.15 21.83
CA VAL A 116 11.34 -12.65 22.60
C VAL A 116 11.64 -11.79 23.83
N MET A 117 11.77 -10.48 23.64
CA MET A 117 12.19 -9.54 24.69
C MET A 117 11.05 -9.23 25.67
N ASP A 118 9.81 -9.15 25.19
CA ASP A 118 8.68 -8.70 26.00
C ASP A 118 7.97 -9.86 26.71
N PHE A 119 8.00 -11.08 26.15
CA PHE A 119 7.29 -12.24 26.73
C PHE A 119 8.23 -13.35 27.18
N ILE A 120 9.17 -13.78 26.33
CA ILE A 120 9.98 -14.97 26.61
C ILE A 120 11.05 -14.68 27.65
N GLN A 121 11.84 -13.61 27.46
CA GLN A 121 12.93 -13.29 28.38
C GLN A 121 12.44 -13.01 29.82
N PRO A 122 11.34 -12.26 30.06
CA PRO A 122 10.80 -12.05 31.40
C PRO A 122 10.25 -13.33 32.02
N PHE A 123 9.57 -14.18 31.23
CA PHE A 123 9.00 -15.44 31.72
C PHE A 123 10.06 -16.42 32.25
N PHE A 124 11.23 -16.46 31.60
CA PHE A 124 12.38 -17.28 32.04
C PHE A 124 13.35 -16.53 32.97
N SER A 125 12.95 -15.37 33.50
CA SER A 125 13.77 -14.52 34.39
C SER A 125 15.16 -14.20 33.82
N GLY A 126 15.29 -14.06 32.50
CA GLY A 126 16.56 -13.76 31.84
C GLY A 126 17.61 -14.88 31.87
N LYS A 127 17.27 -16.10 32.27
CA LYS A 127 18.23 -17.22 32.40
C LYS A 127 18.60 -17.91 31.08
N LEU A 128 18.02 -17.49 29.96
CA LEU A 128 18.23 -18.09 28.65
C LEU A 128 19.56 -17.63 28.04
N THR A 129 20.34 -18.57 27.51
CA THR A 129 21.56 -18.27 26.73
C THR A 129 21.20 -17.59 25.41
N GLU A 130 22.07 -16.68 24.94
CA GLU A 130 21.91 -15.97 23.67
C GLU A 130 21.66 -16.90 22.47
N LYS A 131 22.36 -18.04 22.40
CA LYS A 131 22.14 -19.06 21.35
C LYS A 131 20.71 -19.62 21.36
N CYS A 132 20.15 -19.85 22.54
CA CYS A 132 18.78 -20.32 22.70
C CYS A 132 17.79 -19.23 22.28
N LEU A 133 18.05 -17.98 22.69
CA LEU A 133 17.24 -16.82 22.33
C LEU A 133 17.17 -16.63 20.80
N LEU A 134 18.31 -16.80 20.11
CA LEU A 134 18.39 -16.72 18.65
C LEU A 134 17.62 -17.85 17.96
N LEU A 135 17.70 -19.09 18.47
CA LEU A 135 16.94 -20.21 17.92
C LEU A 135 15.43 -20.01 18.09
N ILE A 136 15.00 -19.52 19.25
CA ILE A 136 13.61 -19.18 19.53
C ILE A 136 13.15 -18.06 18.59
N GLY A 137 13.92 -16.99 18.44
CA GLY A 137 13.62 -15.89 17.54
C GLY A 137 13.47 -16.33 16.07
N LYS A 138 14.36 -17.20 15.58
CA LYS A 138 14.26 -17.79 14.23
C LYS A 138 13.01 -18.65 14.07
N THR A 139 12.67 -19.44 15.09
CA THR A 139 11.48 -20.30 15.07
C THR A 139 10.19 -19.46 15.04
N LEU A 140 10.14 -18.41 15.87
CA LEU A 140 9.04 -17.44 15.87
C LEU A 140 8.91 -16.72 14.52
N ALA A 141 10.03 -16.32 13.91
CA ALA A 141 10.00 -15.72 12.58
C ALA A 141 9.35 -16.65 11.56
N ILE A 142 9.72 -17.94 11.52
CA ILE A 142 9.10 -18.92 10.61
C ILE A 142 7.59 -19.05 10.90
N LEU A 143 7.21 -19.14 12.18
CA LEU A 143 5.81 -19.23 12.60
C LEU A 143 4.99 -18.01 12.14
N TYR A 144 5.49 -16.79 12.36
CA TYR A 144 4.82 -15.57 11.90
C TYR A 144 4.72 -15.51 10.37
N GLY A 145 5.75 -15.98 9.65
CA GLY A 145 5.68 -16.13 8.20
C GLY A 145 4.53 -17.03 7.74
N ALA A 146 4.36 -18.19 8.39
CA ALA A 146 3.23 -19.09 8.11
C ALA A 146 1.87 -18.43 8.42
N ILE A 147 1.78 -17.69 9.53
CA ILE A 147 0.57 -16.93 9.90
C ILE A 147 0.26 -15.85 8.85
N PHE A 148 1.27 -15.11 8.37
CA PHE A 148 1.08 -14.11 7.33
C PHE A 148 0.59 -14.71 6.01
N ILE A 149 1.12 -15.87 5.61
CA ILE A 149 0.61 -16.60 4.44
C ILE A 149 -0.86 -16.98 4.66
N GLY A 150 -1.21 -17.55 5.82
CA GLY A 150 -2.60 -17.86 6.15
C GLY A 150 -3.53 -16.63 6.11
N LEU A 151 -3.09 -15.50 6.69
CA LEU A 151 -3.85 -14.26 6.70
C LEU A 151 -4.02 -13.67 5.28
N SER A 152 -2.99 -13.77 4.43
CA SER A 152 -3.07 -13.31 3.04
C SER A 152 -4.15 -14.03 2.23
N LEU A 153 -4.37 -15.34 2.49
CA LEU A 153 -5.46 -16.09 1.88
C LEU A 153 -6.82 -15.57 2.32
N ALA A 154 -6.98 -15.24 3.60
CA ALA A 154 -8.21 -14.66 4.14
C ALA A 154 -8.53 -13.27 3.54
N MET A 155 -7.50 -12.46 3.26
CA MET A 155 -7.66 -11.13 2.65
C MET A 155 -8.18 -11.17 1.20
N SER A 156 -8.20 -12.34 0.55
CA SER A 156 -8.75 -12.47 -0.81
C SER A 156 -10.23 -12.08 -0.91
N LYS A 157 -10.98 -12.17 0.19
CA LYS A 157 -12.42 -11.83 0.24
C LYS A 157 -12.72 -10.37 0.62
N VAL A 158 -11.69 -9.57 0.92
CA VAL A 158 -11.86 -8.17 1.32
C VAL A 158 -11.94 -7.28 0.08
N ASP A 159 -12.93 -6.38 0.05
CA ASP A 159 -13.19 -5.45 -1.06
C ASP A 159 -12.10 -4.40 -1.22
N SER A 160 -11.68 -3.75 -0.12
CA SER A 160 -10.60 -2.74 -0.12
C SER A 160 -9.50 -3.14 0.85
N MET A 161 -8.35 -3.57 0.32
CA MET A 161 -7.21 -3.98 1.14
C MET A 161 -6.57 -2.77 1.83
N LEU A 162 -6.45 -1.64 1.13
CA LEU A 162 -5.87 -0.41 1.67
C LEU A 162 -6.68 0.16 2.84
N ALA A 163 -8.01 0.28 2.69
CA ALA A 163 -8.86 0.81 3.77
C ALA A 163 -8.81 -0.08 5.01
N SER A 164 -8.88 -1.41 4.80
CA SER A 164 -8.81 -2.38 5.89
C SER A 164 -7.46 -2.34 6.62
N ALA A 165 -6.36 -2.16 5.88
CA ALA A 165 -5.02 -2.01 6.46
C ALA A 165 -4.89 -0.72 7.28
N MET A 166 -5.41 0.41 6.77
CA MET A 166 -5.38 1.70 7.47
C MET A 166 -6.20 1.66 8.77
N VAL A 167 -7.40 1.08 8.74
CA VAL A 167 -8.25 0.91 9.93
C VAL A 167 -7.55 0.00 10.95
N SER A 168 -7.01 -1.13 10.50
CA SER A 168 -6.26 -2.07 11.36
C SER A 168 -5.06 -1.39 12.03
N HIS A 169 -4.33 -0.55 11.29
CA HIS A 169 -3.21 0.19 11.85
C HIS A 169 -3.66 1.22 12.90
N ALA A 170 -4.65 2.04 12.56
CA ALA A 170 -5.16 3.09 13.44
C ALA A 170 -5.74 2.55 14.76
N LEU A 171 -6.39 1.38 14.70
CA LEU A 171 -6.97 0.67 15.83
C LEU A 171 -5.99 0.46 16.99
N PHE A 172 -4.78 -0.01 16.67
CA PHE A 172 -3.75 -0.33 17.66
C PHE A 172 -2.78 0.83 17.91
N GLU A 173 -2.40 1.58 16.87
CA GLU A 173 -1.42 2.66 17.00
C GLU A 173 -1.93 3.78 17.93
N GLY A 174 -3.21 4.13 17.85
CA GLY A 174 -3.81 5.22 18.63
C GLY A 174 -3.62 5.07 20.15
N PRO A 175 -4.14 3.98 20.77
CA PRO A 175 -4.00 3.75 22.20
C PRO A 175 -2.53 3.65 22.65
N ILE A 176 -1.66 3.01 21.86
CA ILE A 176 -0.24 2.85 22.15
C ILE A 176 0.48 4.22 22.19
N VAL A 177 0.19 5.08 21.21
CA VAL A 177 0.74 6.44 21.19
C VAL A 177 0.26 7.25 22.39
N ALA A 178 -1.01 7.10 22.78
CA ALA A 178 -1.56 7.82 23.93
C ALA A 178 -0.84 7.45 25.24
N ILE A 179 -0.65 6.16 25.53
CA ILE A 179 0.09 5.73 26.74
C ILE A 179 1.55 6.16 26.70
N PHE A 180 2.20 6.11 25.54
CA PHE A 180 3.58 6.55 25.39
C PHE A 180 3.72 8.06 25.67
N LEU A 181 2.81 8.87 25.12
CA LEU A 181 2.79 10.31 25.38
C LEU A 181 2.52 10.64 26.85
N ILE A 182 1.60 9.91 27.50
CA ILE A 182 1.35 10.09 28.94
C ILE A 182 2.62 9.77 29.74
N GLY A 183 3.33 8.69 29.41
CA GLY A 183 4.57 8.31 30.08
C GLY A 183 5.73 9.30 29.88
N VAL A 184 5.80 9.95 28.71
CA VAL A 184 6.84 10.95 28.42
C VAL A 184 6.49 12.33 29.02
N LEU A 185 5.23 12.76 28.95
CA LEU A 185 4.80 14.11 29.31
C LEU A 185 4.36 14.25 30.77
N SER A 186 3.96 13.16 31.43
CA SER A 186 3.47 13.17 32.81
C SER A 186 4.32 12.30 33.72
N ARG A 187 4.75 12.87 34.85
CA ARG A 187 5.39 12.13 35.95
C ARG A 187 4.39 11.65 37.02
N LYS A 188 3.11 12.00 36.87
CA LYS A 188 2.06 11.74 37.87
C LYS A 188 1.15 10.56 37.52
N ALA A 189 1.37 9.93 36.36
CA ALA A 189 0.56 8.80 35.93
C ALA A 189 0.88 7.57 36.77
N THR A 190 -0.14 6.99 37.40
CA THR A 190 -0.04 5.71 38.12
C THR A 190 -0.32 4.55 37.16
N ASP A 191 0.30 3.39 37.39
CA ASP A 191 0.16 2.17 36.57
C ASP A 191 -1.31 1.80 36.31
N LYS A 192 -2.16 1.92 37.35
CA LYS A 192 -3.62 1.65 37.23
C LYS A 192 -4.29 2.55 36.20
N VAL A 193 -3.91 3.82 36.14
CA VAL A 193 -4.46 4.79 35.18
C VAL A 193 -4.02 4.44 33.77
N ILE A 194 -2.75 4.04 33.58
CA ILE A 194 -2.20 3.66 32.27
C ILE A 194 -2.89 2.40 31.73
N VAL A 195 -3.06 1.38 32.57
CA VAL A 195 -3.73 0.13 32.16
C VAL A 195 -5.21 0.40 31.84
N THR A 196 -5.90 1.19 32.67
CA THR A 196 -7.31 1.50 32.45
C THR A 196 -7.51 2.33 31.18
N SER A 197 -6.65 3.31 30.91
CA SER A 197 -6.72 4.13 29.70
C SER A 197 -6.40 3.33 28.43
N LEU A 198 -5.47 2.37 28.50
CA LEU A 198 -5.18 1.46 27.40
C LEU A 198 -6.40 0.60 27.06
N ILE A 199 -7.02 -0.04 28.06
CA ILE A 199 -8.21 -0.88 27.85
C ILE A 199 -9.36 -0.07 27.26
N ILE A 200 -9.67 1.09 27.86
CA ILE A 200 -10.73 1.98 27.35
C ILE A 200 -10.40 2.45 25.93
N GLY A 201 -9.16 2.84 25.67
CA GLY A 201 -8.71 3.29 24.36
C GLY A 201 -8.90 2.23 23.29
N VAL A 202 -8.47 0.98 23.55
CA VAL A 202 -8.64 -0.15 22.62
C VAL A 202 -10.11 -0.49 22.41
N ILE A 203 -10.96 -0.38 23.44
CA ILE A 203 -12.41 -0.62 23.28
C ILE A 203 -13.04 0.46 22.38
N ILE A 204 -12.71 1.74 22.62
CA ILE A 204 -13.28 2.85 21.84
C ILE A 204 -12.78 2.80 20.40
N THR A 205 -11.48 2.63 20.17
CA THR A 205 -10.96 2.51 18.80
C THR A 205 -11.46 1.23 18.13
N GLY A 206 -11.53 0.12 18.86
CA GLY A 206 -12.15 -1.13 18.44
C GLY A 206 -13.57 -0.94 17.92
N TRP A 207 -14.38 -0.25 18.70
CA TRP A 207 -15.76 0.09 18.35
C TRP A 207 -15.82 0.95 17.08
N THR A 208 -15.03 2.01 16.97
CA THR A 208 -15.06 2.88 15.78
C THR A 208 -14.54 2.18 14.52
N GLY A 209 -13.49 1.37 14.64
CA GLY A 209 -12.94 0.59 13.53
C GLY A 209 -13.90 -0.50 13.05
N PHE A 210 -14.58 -1.18 13.97
CA PHE A 210 -15.63 -2.14 13.62
C PHE A 210 -16.78 -1.43 12.90
N ASN A 211 -17.28 -0.32 13.44
CA ASN A 211 -18.34 0.45 12.78
C ASN A 211 -17.91 0.90 11.37
N MET A 212 -16.67 1.33 11.16
CA MET A 212 -16.16 1.71 9.84
C MET A 212 -16.17 0.54 8.85
N LEU A 213 -15.77 -0.66 9.27
CA LEU A 213 -15.72 -1.85 8.41
C LEU A 213 -17.14 -2.37 8.06
N PHE A 214 -18.09 -2.28 8.98
CA PHE A 214 -19.44 -2.82 8.82
C PHE A 214 -20.49 -1.79 8.38
N SER A 215 -20.18 -0.49 8.42
CA SER A 215 -21.07 0.59 7.96
C SER A 215 -21.40 0.49 6.46
N GLY A 216 -20.61 -0.26 5.68
CA GLY A 216 -20.79 -0.36 4.23
C GLY A 216 -20.45 0.94 3.50
N TYR A 217 -19.87 1.92 4.20
CA TYR A 217 -19.43 3.19 3.63
C TYR A 217 -18.34 2.94 2.59
N ARG A 218 -18.71 3.09 1.32
CA ARG A 218 -17.79 3.09 0.20
C ARG A 218 -17.54 4.55 -0.18
N SER A 219 -16.27 4.97 -0.16
CA SER A 219 -15.90 6.24 -0.78
C SER A 219 -16.40 6.22 -2.22
N SER A 220 -17.24 7.19 -2.60
CA SER A 220 -17.69 7.30 -3.98
C SER A 220 -16.46 7.47 -4.87
N PRO A 221 -16.27 6.60 -5.89
CA PRO A 221 -15.16 6.78 -6.80
C PRO A 221 -15.31 8.11 -7.54
N LEU A 222 -14.18 8.67 -8.00
CA LEU A 222 -14.23 9.77 -8.97
C LEU A 222 -15.09 9.34 -10.17
N PRO A 223 -15.75 10.28 -10.88
CA PRO A 223 -16.54 9.95 -12.05
C PRO A 223 -15.64 9.23 -13.06
N LEU A 224 -15.97 7.96 -13.31
CA LEU A 224 -15.31 7.11 -14.28
C LEU A 224 -16.31 6.87 -15.40
N GLU A 225 -15.91 7.11 -16.64
CA GLU A 225 -16.74 6.82 -17.81
C GLU A 225 -16.24 5.55 -18.51
N ALA A 226 -17.17 4.72 -18.99
CA ALA A 226 -16.88 3.56 -19.84
C ALA A 226 -17.15 3.85 -21.33
N SER A 227 -17.45 5.11 -21.67
CA SER A 227 -17.86 5.57 -23.00
C SER A 227 -16.76 5.40 -24.05
N GLY A 228 -15.49 5.44 -23.66
CA GLY A 228 -14.33 5.30 -24.53
C GLY A 228 -13.75 3.88 -24.64
N CYS A 229 -14.35 2.88 -23.99
CA CYS A 229 -13.93 1.50 -24.17
C CYS A 229 -14.37 0.99 -25.55
N LEU A 230 -13.41 0.62 -26.40
CA LEU A 230 -13.68 -0.05 -27.68
C LEU A 230 -14.40 -1.38 -27.41
N ASN A 231 -15.73 -1.39 -27.55
CA ASN A 231 -16.48 -2.64 -27.65
C ASN A 231 -16.01 -3.38 -28.90
N SER A 232 -15.53 -4.62 -28.77
CA SER A 232 -15.16 -5.45 -29.92
C SER A 232 -16.32 -5.67 -30.92
N ASN A 233 -17.55 -5.36 -30.53
CA ASN A 233 -18.71 -5.36 -31.43
C ASN A 233 -18.75 -4.14 -32.37
N ALA A 234 -18.07 -3.04 -32.02
CA ALA A 234 -17.95 -1.85 -32.86
C ALA A 234 -16.83 -1.99 -33.90
N SER A 235 -15.78 -2.76 -33.63
CA SER A 235 -14.72 -3.04 -34.62
C SER A 235 -15.23 -3.87 -35.81
N VAL A 236 -16.27 -4.70 -35.62
CA VAL A 236 -16.92 -5.42 -36.74
C VAL A 236 -17.75 -4.48 -37.61
N ILE A 237 -18.42 -3.48 -37.02
CA ILE A 237 -19.21 -2.51 -37.78
C ILE A 237 -18.30 -1.52 -38.51
N ILE A 238 -17.23 -1.04 -37.88
CA ILE A 238 -16.27 -0.11 -38.52
C ILE A 238 -15.50 -0.79 -39.66
N ALA A 239 -15.10 -2.06 -39.50
CA ALA A 239 -14.47 -2.83 -40.57
C ALA A 239 -15.42 -3.06 -41.76
N SER A 240 -16.72 -3.26 -41.50
CA SER A 240 -17.73 -3.40 -42.57
C SER A 240 -18.02 -2.09 -43.31
N SER A 241 -17.89 -0.92 -42.65
CA SER A 241 -18.07 0.40 -43.29
C SER A 241 -16.84 0.91 -44.03
N LEU A 242 -15.62 0.50 -43.64
CA LEU A 242 -14.39 0.88 -44.35
C LEU A 242 -14.17 0.09 -45.65
N ASN A 243 -14.65 -1.16 -45.75
CA ASN A 243 -14.52 -1.95 -46.99
C ASN A 243 -15.38 -1.42 -48.15
N THR A 244 -16.41 -0.61 -47.88
CA THR A 244 -17.20 0.07 -48.92
C THR A 244 -16.64 1.45 -49.31
N SER A 245 -15.64 1.96 -48.60
CA SER A 245 -15.12 3.33 -48.78
C SER A 245 -13.70 3.38 -49.37
N CYS A 246 -13.02 2.22 -49.47
CA CYS A 246 -11.63 2.13 -49.95
C CYS A 246 -11.47 2.12 -51.49
N THR A 247 -12.51 2.48 -52.24
CA THR A 247 -12.43 2.81 -53.68
C THR A 247 -12.48 4.31 -53.98
N ALA A 248 -12.72 5.17 -52.98
CA ALA A 248 -12.95 6.61 -53.21
C ALA A 248 -11.80 7.57 -52.81
N VAL A 249 -10.66 7.06 -52.31
CA VAL A 249 -9.57 7.91 -51.78
C VAL A 249 -8.49 8.25 -52.82
N LYS A 250 -8.70 7.95 -54.11
CA LYS A 250 -7.72 8.30 -55.16
C LYS A 250 -7.81 9.75 -55.67
N SER A 251 -8.61 10.62 -55.04
CA SER A 251 -8.97 11.94 -55.61
C SER A 251 -8.75 13.16 -54.72
N CYS A 252 -8.16 13.05 -53.52
CA CYS A 252 -7.91 14.22 -52.65
C CYS A 252 -6.45 14.67 -52.61
N LEU A 253 -5.78 14.71 -53.76
CA LEU A 253 -4.68 15.63 -54.01
C LEU A 253 -4.86 16.15 -55.44
N ILE A 254 -4.92 17.48 -55.58
CA ILE A 254 -4.83 18.32 -56.79
C ILE A 254 -6.12 19.13 -57.10
N GLU A 255 -5.90 20.45 -57.15
CA GLU A 255 -6.62 21.54 -57.84
C GLU A 255 -7.90 22.21 -57.29
N ASN A 256 -7.68 23.45 -56.83
CA ASN A 256 -8.26 24.73 -57.28
C ASN A 256 -9.79 24.89 -57.42
N VAL A 257 -10.34 25.90 -56.73
CA VAL A 257 -11.45 26.73 -57.27
C VAL A 257 -11.30 28.20 -56.84
N GLU A 258 -10.87 29.00 -57.83
CA GLU A 258 -11.27 30.36 -58.28
C GLU A 258 -12.04 31.38 -57.40
N LYS A 259 -11.64 32.66 -57.63
CA LYS A 259 -12.31 34.01 -57.53
C LYS A 259 -13.77 34.06 -58.09
N PRO A 260 -14.51 35.22 -58.19
CA PRO A 260 -14.24 36.69 -57.99
C PRO A 260 -15.35 37.37 -57.10
N HIS A 261 -15.42 38.67 -56.76
CA HIS A 261 -15.43 40.01 -57.41
C HIS A 261 -15.24 41.04 -56.27
N GLU A 262 -14.78 42.30 -56.38
CA GLU A 262 -14.80 43.36 -57.40
C GLU A 262 -13.59 44.29 -57.16
#